data_AF-A0A535F0J0-F1
#
_entry.id   AF-A0A535F0J0-F1
#
_cell.length_a   1.000
_cell.length_b   1.000
_cell.length_c   1.000
_cell.angle_alpha   90.00
_cell.angle_beta   90.00
_cell.angle_gamma   90.00
#
_symmetry.space_group_name_H-M   'P 1'
#
loop_
_entity.id
_entity.type
_entity.pdbx_description
1 polymer ?
#
loop_
_entity_poly.entity_id
_entity_poly.type
_entity_poly.pdbx_seq_one_letter_code
_entity_poly.pdbx_strand_id
1 'polypeptide(L)'
;MEVTSDAHGIIWATTFNAGLLLRFDPATEQFSYYHAPSTGAGTGGMYGLLAANNNTLWITVPAENAIGRFDTTTQHFTYYRIPTDGSSPLGIAMDAKNFLWFTEAGSNKIGQLQPSL
;
A
#
# COMPACT_ATOMS: atom_id res chain seq x y z
N MET A 1 -6.80 5.65 5.57
CA MET A 1 -7.48 5.27 4.32
C MET A 1 -7.18 6.36 3.33
N GLU A 2 -6.78 5.98 2.13
CA GLU A 2 -6.41 6.91 1.06
C GLU A 2 -7.05 6.44 -0.24
N VAL A 3 -7.14 7.35 -1.20
CA VAL A 3 -7.65 7.10 -2.55
C VAL A 3 -6.67 7.74 -3.54
N THR A 4 -6.42 7.06 -4.65
CA THR A 4 -5.58 7.57 -5.73
C THR A 4 -6.06 7.05 -7.09
N SER A 5 -5.52 7.60 -8.16
CA SER A 5 -5.72 7.09 -9.52
C SER A 5 -4.39 6.63 -10.12
N ASP A 6 -4.39 5.53 -10.88
CA ASP A 6 -3.23 5.14 -11.67
C ASP A 6 -3.19 5.81 -13.05
N ALA A 7 -2.14 5.53 -13.83
CA ALA A 7 -1.95 6.08 -15.17
C ALA A 7 -3.01 5.64 -16.20
N HIS A 8 -3.81 4.62 -15.88
CA HIS A 8 -4.93 4.15 -16.70
C HIS A 8 -6.27 4.77 -16.28
N GLY A 9 -6.28 5.65 -15.28
CA GLY A 9 -7.49 6.28 -14.75
C GLY A 9 -8.31 5.36 -13.84
N ILE A 10 -7.76 4.22 -13.41
CA ILE A 10 -8.41 3.34 -12.43
C ILE A 10 -8.25 3.97 -11.05
N ILE A 11 -9.33 3.98 -10.28
CA ILE A 11 -9.34 4.50 -8.92
C ILE A 11 -9.05 3.37 -7.95
N TRP A 12 -8.10 3.60 -7.06
CA TRP A 12 -7.68 2.66 -6.04
C TRP A 12 -7.93 3.26 -4.66
N ALA A 13 -8.41 2.46 -3.72
CA ALA A 13 -8.61 2.91 -2.34
C ALA A 13 -8.21 1.84 -1.32
N THR A 14 -7.58 2.26 -0.23
CA THR A 14 -7.28 1.38 0.90
C THR A 14 -8.41 1.40 1.91
N THR A 15 -8.76 0.23 2.44
CA THR A 15 -9.69 0.12 3.56
C THR A 15 -8.94 -0.35 4.80
N PHE A 16 -9.13 0.38 5.90
CA PHE A 16 -8.42 0.08 7.14
C PHE A 16 -8.99 -1.20 7.77
N ASN A 17 -10.26 -1.19 8.18
CA ASN A 17 -10.84 -2.33 8.93
C ASN A 17 -10.94 -3.63 8.12
N ALA A 18 -11.30 -3.56 6.83
CA ALA A 18 -11.47 -4.73 5.98
C ALA A 18 -10.15 -5.25 5.37
N GLY A 19 -9.08 -4.44 5.38
CA GLY A 19 -7.78 -4.82 4.83
C GLY A 19 -7.79 -5.06 3.31
N LEU A 20 -8.69 -4.39 2.61
CA LEU A 20 -8.86 -4.49 1.16
C LEU A 20 -8.16 -3.34 0.45
N LEU A 21 -7.59 -3.68 -0.69
CA LEU A 21 -7.33 -2.75 -1.78
C LEU A 21 -8.53 -2.77 -2.72
N LEU A 22 -9.33 -1.72 -2.72
CA LEU A 22 -10.45 -1.53 -3.62
C LEU A 22 -9.93 -1.01 -4.97
N ARG A 23 -10.53 -1.51 -6.05
CA ARG A 23 -10.35 -1.05 -7.42
C ARG A 23 -11.71 -0.63 -7.96
N PHE A 24 -11.78 0.56 -8.53
CA PHE A 24 -12.94 1.06 -9.25
C PHE A 24 -12.53 1.48 -10.65
N ASP A 25 -13.27 0.98 -11.64
CA ASP A 25 -13.09 1.30 -13.05
C ASP A 25 -14.16 2.32 -13.47
N PRO A 26 -13.82 3.61 -13.64
CA PRO A 26 -14.82 4.63 -13.94
C PRO A 26 -15.48 4.48 -15.31
N ALA A 27 -14.82 3.79 -16.26
CA ALA A 27 -15.35 3.63 -17.61
C ALA A 27 -16.48 2.59 -17.65
N THR A 28 -16.42 1.59 -16.78
CA THR A 28 -17.40 0.49 -16.70
C THR A 28 -18.28 0.55 -15.45
N GLU A 29 -17.98 1.48 -14.53
CA GLU A 29 -18.59 1.62 -13.21
C GLU A 29 -18.49 0.35 -12.35
N GLN A 30 -17.49 -0.49 -12.62
CA GLN A 30 -17.30 -1.75 -11.91
C GLN A 30 -16.34 -1.62 -10.73
N PHE A 31 -16.68 -2.31 -9.64
CA PHE A 31 -15.82 -2.46 -8.47
C PHE A 31 -15.24 -3.87 -8.42
N SER A 32 -13.97 -3.95 -8.06
CA SER A 32 -13.32 -5.19 -7.60
C SER A 32 -12.46 -4.90 -6.37
N TYR A 33 -12.00 -5.94 -5.70
CA TYR A 33 -11.18 -5.79 -4.50
C TYR A 33 -10.14 -6.89 -4.41
N TYR A 34 -9.03 -6.57 -3.76
CA TYR A 34 -7.93 -7.48 -3.51
C TYR A 34 -7.67 -7.56 -2.01
N HIS A 35 -7.53 -8.77 -1.52
CA HIS A 35 -7.10 -9.00 -0.14
C HIS A 35 -5.58 -8.92 -0.06
N ALA A 36 -5.08 -8.14 0.90
CA ALA A 36 -3.76 -8.43 1.43
C ALA A 36 -3.75 -9.87 1.98
N PRO A 37 -2.72 -10.68 1.72
CA PRO A 37 -2.40 -11.82 2.57
C PRO A 37 -2.37 -11.36 4.04
N SER A 38 -3.40 -11.70 4.82
CA SER A 38 -3.45 -11.42 6.25
C SER A 38 -2.81 -12.58 7.00
N THR A 39 -1.96 -12.28 7.97
CA THR A 39 -1.39 -13.30 8.88
C THR A 39 -2.40 -13.81 9.92
N GLY A 40 -3.67 -13.37 9.85
CA GLY A 40 -4.73 -13.79 10.77
C GLY A 40 -4.85 -12.94 12.04
N ALA A 41 -4.12 -11.81 12.14
CA ALA A 41 -4.07 -10.98 13.34
C ALA A 41 -5.31 -10.09 13.60
N GLY A 42 -6.23 -9.95 12.63
CA GLY A 42 -7.52 -9.27 12.83
C GLY A 42 -7.49 -7.74 12.81
N THR A 43 -8.34 -7.18 11.93
CA THR A 43 -8.81 -5.78 11.78
C THR A 43 -7.74 -4.68 11.65
N GLY A 44 -7.56 -4.15 10.43
CA GLY A 44 -6.68 -3.00 10.18
C GLY A 44 -5.55 -3.27 9.18
N GLY A 45 -5.86 -3.51 7.90
CA GLY A 45 -4.84 -4.01 6.96
C GLY A 45 -4.01 -2.93 6.28
N MET A 46 -4.65 -1.92 5.67
CA MET A 46 -3.96 -0.97 4.78
C MET A 46 -4.30 0.47 5.14
N TYR A 47 -3.34 1.39 5.00
CA TYR A 47 -3.57 2.81 5.25
C TYR A 47 -3.14 3.71 4.10
N GLY A 48 -1.84 3.91 3.92
CA GLY A 48 -1.27 4.77 2.89
C GLY A 48 -1.33 4.09 1.54
N LEU A 49 -1.46 4.87 0.47
CA LEU A 49 -1.59 4.40 -0.89
C LEU A 49 -0.89 5.34 -1.87
N LEU A 50 0.03 4.78 -2.64
CA LEU A 50 0.76 5.48 -3.68
C LEU A 50 0.72 4.68 -4.97
N ALA A 51 0.13 5.24 -6.02
CA ALA A 51 0.31 4.72 -7.37
C ALA A 51 1.68 5.16 -7.90
N ALA A 52 2.49 4.19 -8.30
CA ALA A 52 3.78 4.40 -8.94
C ALA A 52 3.73 3.99 -10.42
N ASN A 53 4.83 4.23 -11.13
CA ASN A 53 4.97 3.80 -12.52
C ASN A 53 4.95 2.26 -12.64
N ASN A 54 4.79 1.75 -13.87
CA ASN A 54 4.88 0.33 -14.19
C ASN A 54 3.91 -0.56 -13.40
N ASN A 55 2.62 -0.22 -13.40
CA ASN A 55 1.56 -1.08 -12.85
C ASN A 55 1.78 -1.45 -11.38
N THR A 56 2.35 -0.53 -10.59
CA THR A 56 2.74 -0.79 -9.21
C THR A 56 2.02 0.16 -8.25
N LEU A 57 1.42 -0.39 -7.20
CA LEU A 57 0.94 0.37 -6.05
C LEU A 57 1.79 0.06 -4.83
N TRP A 58 2.11 1.09 -4.05
CA TRP A 58 2.77 1.00 -2.77
C TRP A 58 1.81 1.33 -1.65
N ILE A 59 1.81 0.50 -0.62
CA ILE A 59 0.79 0.51 0.43
C ILE A 59 1.49 0.38 1.78
N THR A 60 1.11 1.20 2.76
CA THR A 60 1.52 0.94 4.14
C THR A 60 0.54 -0.02 4.79
N VAL A 61 1.08 -1.00 5.53
CA VAL A 61 0.31 -2.12 6.09
C VAL A 61 0.53 -2.16 7.61
N PRO A 62 -0.13 -1.26 8.38
CA PRO A 62 0.12 -1.09 9.81
C PRO A 62 0.10 -2.39 10.63
N ALA A 63 -0.93 -3.21 10.45
CA ALA A 63 -1.08 -4.45 11.22
C ALA A 63 0.02 -5.48 10.98
N GLU A 64 0.69 -5.42 9.82
CA GLU A 64 1.75 -6.38 9.45
C GLU A 64 3.15 -5.77 9.62
N ASN A 65 3.26 -4.54 10.15
CA ASN A 65 4.53 -3.83 10.32
C ASN A 65 5.36 -3.82 9.02
N ALA A 66 4.71 -3.52 7.89
CA ALA A 66 5.29 -3.71 6.57
C ALA A 66 4.87 -2.64 5.55
N ILE A 67 5.66 -2.55 4.48
CA ILE A 67 5.28 -1.90 3.22
C ILE A 67 4.88 -2.98 2.21
N GLY A 68 3.71 -2.86 1.62
CA GLY A 68 3.21 -3.73 0.56
C GLY A 68 3.42 -3.12 -0.83
N ARG A 69 3.82 -3.96 -1.78
CA ARG A 69 3.83 -3.68 -3.22
C ARG A 69 2.76 -4.52 -3.88
N PHE A 70 1.85 -3.90 -4.61
CA PHE A 70 0.86 -4.61 -5.42
C PHE A 70 1.14 -4.38 -6.90
N ASP A 71 1.32 -5.46 -7.65
CA ASP A 71 1.42 -5.43 -9.11
C ASP A 71 0.00 -5.55 -9.70
N THR A 72 -0.46 -4.53 -10.40
CA THR A 72 -1.83 -4.48 -10.94
C THR A 72 -2.03 -5.38 -12.16
N THR A 73 -0.94 -5.85 -12.78
CA THR A 73 -0.96 -6.78 -13.93
C THR A 73 -1.14 -8.21 -13.46
N THR A 74 -0.29 -8.64 -12.52
CA THR A 74 -0.29 -10.00 -11.97
C THR A 74 -1.24 -10.16 -10.78
N GLN A 75 -1.72 -9.05 -10.23
CA GLN A 75 -2.59 -8.98 -9.06
C GLN A 75 -1.96 -9.62 -7.81
N HIS A 76 -0.65 -9.45 -7.67
CA HIS A 76 0.14 -10.11 -6.63
C HIS A 76 0.74 -9.09 -5.64
N PHE A 77 0.71 -9.45 -4.35
CA PHE A 77 1.33 -8.67 -3.28
C PHE A 77 2.75 -9.15 -2.97
N THR A 78 3.65 -8.21 -2.72
CA THR A 78 4.98 -8.45 -2.14
C THR A 78 5.14 -7.58 -0.90
N TYR A 79 5.65 -8.13 0.19
CA TYR A 79 5.78 -7.43 1.47
C TYR A 79 7.23 -7.21 1.85
N TYR A 80 7.51 -6.02 2.36
CA TYR A 80 8.79 -5.61 2.90
C TYR A 80 8.60 -5.31 4.39
N ARG A 81 9.09 -6.22 5.24
CA ARG A 81 9.00 -6.05 6.69
C ARG A 81 9.85 -4.86 7.14
N ILE A 82 9.27 -4.01 7.98
CA ILE A 82 9.99 -2.90 8.60
C ILE A 82 10.76 -3.48 9.81
N PRO A 83 12.08 -3.24 9.92
CA PRO A 83 12.88 -3.77 11.03
C PRO A 83 12.51 -3.19 12.40
N THR A 84 11.99 -1.97 12.44
CA THR A 84 11.50 -1.36 13.68
C THR A 84 10.21 -2.05 14.12
N ASP A 85 10.26 -2.73 15.26
CA ASP A 85 9.06 -3.32 15.87
C ASP A 85 8.05 -2.24 16.25
N GLY A 86 6.76 -2.51 16.00
CA GLY A 86 5.68 -1.57 16.32
C GLY A 86 5.72 -0.26 15.52
N SER A 87 6.34 -0.25 14.33
CA SER A 87 6.50 0.95 13.50
C SER A 87 5.18 1.60 13.10
N SER A 88 4.13 0.80 12.87
CA SER A 88 2.79 1.26 12.45
C SER A 88 2.87 2.28 11.30
N PRO A 89 3.32 1.88 10.09
CA PRO A 89 3.55 2.79 8.98
C PRO A 89 2.25 3.42 8.47
N LEU A 90 2.22 4.73 8.23
CA LEU A 90 1.02 5.43 7.75
C LEU A 90 1.23 6.12 6.39
N GLY A 91 1.69 7.37 6.38
CA GLY A 91 1.90 8.12 5.14
C GLY A 91 3.06 7.54 4.34
N ILE A 92 2.95 7.58 3.01
CA ILE A 92 3.99 7.11 2.07
C ILE A 92 4.12 8.05 0.88
N ALA A 93 5.35 8.29 0.45
CA ALA A 93 5.68 9.07 -0.73
C ALA A 93 6.91 8.47 -1.43
N MET A 94 7.09 8.81 -2.71
CA MET A 94 8.26 8.40 -3.49
C MET A 94 9.03 9.64 -3.94
N ASP A 95 10.35 9.60 -3.83
CA ASP A 95 11.21 10.66 -4.35
C ASP A 95 11.60 10.44 -5.82
N ALA A 96 12.28 11.42 -6.42
CA ALA A 96 12.71 11.38 -7.82
C ALA A 96 13.76 10.28 -8.13
N LYS A 97 14.32 9.63 -7.10
CA LYS A 97 15.26 8.51 -7.23
C LYS A 97 14.57 7.17 -6.96
N ASN A 98 13.25 7.15 -6.88
CA ASN A 98 12.40 6.00 -6.59
C ASN A 98 12.60 5.40 -5.19
N PHE A 99 13.14 6.15 -4.23
CA PHE A 99 13.07 5.74 -2.83
C PHE A 99 11.69 6.02 -2.28
N LEU A 100 11.14 5.06 -1.55
CA LEU A 100 9.94 5.23 -0.76
C LEU A 100 10.32 5.80 0.60
N TRP A 101 9.61 6.84 0.99
CA TRP A 101 9.68 7.47 2.30
C TRP A 101 8.34 7.27 2.98
N PHE A 102 8.37 6.83 4.24
CA PHE A 102 7.14 6.60 4.99
C PHE A 102 7.30 6.97 6.46
N THR A 103 6.19 7.34 7.10
CA THR A 103 6.17 7.65 8.53
C THR A 103 5.97 6.39 9.35
N GLU A 104 6.82 6.14 10.35
CA GLU A 104 6.60 5.13 11.39
C GLU A 104 5.88 5.77 12.58
N ALA A 105 4.54 5.82 12.52
CA ALA A 105 3.73 6.57 13.49
C ALA A 105 3.78 5.98 14.90
N GLY A 106 4.00 4.67 15.02
CA GLY A 106 4.12 4.00 16.33
C GLY A 106 5.48 4.19 17.00
N SER A 107 6.50 4.62 16.25
CA SER A 107 7.90 4.66 16.71
C SER A 107 8.54 6.05 16.66
N ASN A 108 7.81 7.08 16.20
CA ASN A 108 8.27 8.45 15.98
C ASN A 108 9.49 8.54 15.04
N LYS A 109 9.46 7.80 13.93
CA LYS A 109 10.54 7.81 12.91
C LYS A 109 10.02 8.03 11.51
N ILE A 110 10.95 8.25 10.59
CA ILE A 110 10.75 8.16 9.15
C ILE A 110 11.57 6.97 8.66
N GLY A 111 10.92 6.08 7.91
CA GLY A 111 11.56 4.96 7.24
C GLY A 111 11.82 5.26 5.77
N GLN A 112 12.80 4.56 5.22
CA GLN A 112 13.13 4.58 3.79
C GLN A 112 13.22 3.15 3.26
N LEU A 113 12.67 2.92 2.06
CA LEU A 113 12.80 1.66 1.34
C LEU A 113 13.26 1.95 -0.10
N GLN A 114 14.34 1.30 -0.51
CA GLN A 114 14.73 1.22 -1.92
C GLN A 114 14.16 -0.07 -2.50
N PRO A 115 13.15 -0.01 -3.38
CA PRO A 115 12.63 -1.21 -4.01
C PRO A 115 13.64 -1.75 -5.02
N SER A 116 13.87 -3.07 -5.00
CA SER A 116 14.53 -3.75 -6.11
C SER A 116 13.58 -3.76 -7.31
N LEU A 117 13.94 -3.03 -8.36
CA LEU A 117 13.25 -3.01 -9.65
C LEU A 117 13.52 -4.29 -10.45
#